data_AF-A0A355BYY5-F1
#
_entry.id   AF-A0A355BYY5-F1
#
_cell.length_a   1.000
_cell.length_b   1.000
_cell.length_c   1.000
_cell.angle_alpha   90.00
_cell.angle_beta   90.00
_cell.angle_gamma   90.00
#
_symmetry.space_group_name_H-M   'P 1'
#
loop_
_entity.id
_entity.type
_entity.pdbx_description
1 polymer ?
#
loop_
_entity_poly.entity_id
_entity_poly.type
_entity_poly.pdbx_seq_one_letter_code
_entity_poly.pdbx_strand_id
1 'polypeptide(L)'
;MAEARAALKVILAQPRGFCAGVERAIDIVERALEKYGAPVYVRHEIVHNKRVVDTLRNRGAIFVEEVDEVPTGAVTIFSAHGVSQKVESGAKLRDLDIIDATCPLVTKVHKEGRRYAEKGFDIVLIGHIGHPEVEGTLGQIPGVVHVISEPHEVATLNVRDAERVAFVTQTTLSVNDTRDVIAALKARFPSIIGPDTRDICYAT
;
A
#
# COMPACT_ATOMS: atom_id res chain seq x y z
N MET A 1 3.20 -2.86 -57.73
CA MET A 1 3.88 -3.81 -56.83
C MET A 1 3.80 -3.22 -55.42
N ALA A 2 2.92 -3.74 -54.56
CA ALA A 2 2.87 -3.30 -53.17
C ALA A 2 3.91 -4.09 -52.37
N GLU A 3 4.84 -3.40 -51.72
CA GLU A 3 5.83 -4.02 -50.85
C GLU A 3 5.14 -4.73 -49.67
N ALA A 4 5.52 -5.98 -49.43
CA ALA A 4 5.07 -6.73 -48.27
C ALA A 4 5.65 -6.08 -47.00
N ARG A 5 4.78 -5.47 -46.18
CA ARG A 5 5.17 -4.96 -44.86
C ARG A 5 5.73 -6.10 -44.01
N ALA A 6 6.88 -5.87 -43.39
CA ALA A 6 7.48 -6.81 -42.45
C ALA A 6 6.48 -7.17 -41.34
N ALA A 7 6.42 -8.46 -40.98
CA ALA A 7 5.49 -8.95 -39.96
C ALA A 7 5.78 -8.32 -38.60
N LEU A 8 4.77 -7.71 -37.98
CA LEU A 8 4.88 -7.12 -36.65
C LEU A 8 5.08 -8.24 -35.61
N LYS A 9 6.20 -8.21 -34.91
CA LYS A 9 6.47 -9.10 -33.78
C LYS A 9 6.00 -8.46 -32.48
N VAL A 10 5.01 -9.08 -31.83
CA VAL A 10 4.52 -8.69 -30.49
C VAL A 10 5.13 -9.64 -29.45
N ILE A 11 5.75 -9.09 -28.41
CA ILE A 11 6.33 -9.86 -27.29
C ILE A 11 5.50 -9.58 -26.03
N LEU A 12 5.06 -10.64 -25.35
CA LEU A 12 4.30 -10.54 -24.10
C LEU A 12 5.17 -11.03 -22.94
N ALA A 13 5.40 -10.17 -21.95
CA ALA A 13 6.14 -10.51 -20.74
C ALA A 13 5.41 -11.57 -19.89
N GLN A 14 6.17 -12.37 -19.14
CA GLN A 14 5.66 -13.25 -18.09
C GLN A 14 6.62 -13.20 -16.89
N PRO A 15 6.12 -12.88 -15.66
CA PRO A 15 4.73 -12.59 -15.31
C PRO A 15 4.22 -11.23 -15.84
N ARG A 16 2.89 -11.09 -15.94
CA ARG A 16 2.19 -9.81 -16.23
C ARG A 16 0.74 -9.91 -15.72
N GLY A 17 0.15 -8.78 -15.34
CA GLY A 17 -1.27 -8.72 -14.96
C GLY A 17 -1.49 -8.69 -13.44
N PHE A 18 -2.53 -9.36 -12.97
CA PHE A 18 -2.92 -9.31 -11.57
C PHE A 18 -1.99 -10.13 -10.67
N CYS A 19 -1.76 -9.62 -9.46
CA CYS A 19 -1.12 -10.34 -8.39
C CYS A 19 -2.18 -10.88 -7.42
N ALA A 20 -1.80 -11.81 -6.54
CA ALA A 20 -2.70 -12.41 -5.57
C ALA A 20 -3.41 -11.38 -4.65
N GLY A 21 -2.76 -10.25 -4.35
CA GLY A 21 -3.36 -9.18 -3.55
C GLY A 21 -4.48 -8.45 -4.28
N VAL A 22 -4.29 -8.18 -5.58
CA VAL A 22 -5.28 -7.54 -6.45
C VAL A 22 -6.49 -8.46 -6.66
N GLU A 23 -6.26 -9.73 -7.00
CA GLU A 23 -7.35 -10.71 -7.18
C GLU A 23 -8.19 -10.84 -5.92
N ARG A 24 -7.54 -11.04 -4.77
CA ARG A 24 -8.23 -11.11 -3.46
C ARG A 24 -9.07 -9.86 -3.19
N ALA A 25 -8.55 -8.67 -3.46
CA ALA A 25 -9.25 -7.43 -3.14
C ALA A 25 -10.49 -7.23 -4.03
N ILE A 26 -10.38 -7.57 -5.32
CA ILE A 26 -11.52 -7.55 -6.24
C ILE A 26 -12.57 -8.56 -5.78
N ASP A 27 -12.17 -9.81 -5.53
CA ASP A 27 -13.07 -10.88 -5.09
C ASP A 27 -13.81 -10.52 -3.79
N ILE A 28 -13.17 -9.80 -2.86
CA ILE A 28 -13.81 -9.34 -1.63
C ILE A 28 -14.98 -8.40 -1.93
N VAL A 29 -14.80 -7.43 -2.84
CA VAL A 29 -15.88 -6.50 -3.22
C VAL A 29 -17.01 -7.25 -3.93
N GLU A 30 -16.67 -8.13 -4.87
CA GLU A 30 -17.66 -8.90 -5.62
C GLU A 30 -18.52 -9.79 -4.70
N ARG A 31 -17.87 -10.51 -3.79
CA ARG A 31 -18.55 -11.37 -2.81
C ARG A 31 -19.34 -10.58 -1.78
N ALA A 32 -18.88 -9.38 -1.40
CA ALA A 32 -19.65 -8.51 -0.53
C ALA A 32 -20.95 -8.05 -1.22
N LEU A 33 -20.86 -7.64 -2.49
CA LEU A 33 -22.05 -7.28 -3.28
C LEU A 33 -23.02 -8.47 -3.46
N GLU A 34 -22.50 -9.68 -3.67
CA GLU A 34 -23.33 -10.89 -3.76
C GLU A 34 -24.02 -11.25 -2.43
N LYS A 35 -23.29 -11.12 -1.32
CA LYS A 35 -23.78 -11.51 0.01
C LYS A 35 -24.73 -10.49 0.62
N TYR A 36 -24.41 -9.20 0.49
CA TYR A 36 -25.10 -8.11 1.20
C TYR A 36 -26.00 -7.26 0.27
N GLY A 37 -25.84 -7.38 -1.05
CA GLY A 37 -26.50 -6.50 -2.01
C GLY A 37 -25.84 -5.13 -2.10
N ALA A 38 -26.36 -4.27 -2.99
CA ALA A 38 -25.91 -2.89 -3.11
C ALA A 38 -26.67 -1.96 -2.14
N PRO A 39 -26.04 -0.90 -1.62
CA PRO A 39 -24.65 -0.50 -1.88
C PRO A 39 -23.63 -1.17 -0.95
N VAL A 40 -22.42 -1.39 -1.47
CA VAL A 40 -21.22 -1.70 -0.67
C VAL A 40 -20.24 -0.54 -0.81
N TYR A 41 -19.79 0.02 0.32
CA TYR A 41 -18.87 1.15 0.31
C TYR A 41 -17.42 0.66 0.29
N VAL A 42 -16.54 1.33 -0.44
CA VAL A 42 -15.12 1.01 -0.52
C VAL A 42 -14.33 2.29 -0.27
N ARG A 43 -13.44 2.28 0.72
CA ARG A 43 -12.57 3.44 1.01
C ARG A 43 -11.38 3.46 0.06
N HIS A 44 -11.27 4.53 -0.72
CA HIS A 44 -10.45 4.69 -1.91
C HIS A 44 -10.78 3.64 -2.99
N GLU A 45 -10.21 3.80 -4.18
CA GLU A 45 -10.27 2.75 -5.20
C GLU A 45 -9.69 1.42 -4.66
N ILE A 46 -10.39 0.31 -4.91
CA ILE A 46 -9.99 -1.02 -4.42
C ILE A 46 -8.60 -1.41 -4.93
N VAL A 47 -8.30 -0.99 -6.17
CA VAL A 47 -7.02 -1.05 -6.89
C VAL A 47 -6.96 0.11 -7.87
N HIS A 48 -5.77 0.59 -8.23
CA HIS A 48 -5.57 1.68 -9.21
C HIS A 48 -5.78 1.20 -10.66
N ASN A 49 -6.99 0.74 -10.99
CA ASN A 49 -7.38 0.33 -12.33
C ASN A 49 -8.81 0.78 -12.66
N LYS A 50 -8.93 1.82 -13.48
CA LYS A 50 -10.21 2.42 -13.86
C LYS A 50 -11.25 1.40 -14.36
N ARG A 51 -10.84 0.42 -15.18
CA ARG A 51 -11.79 -0.58 -15.72
C ARG A 51 -12.36 -1.47 -14.61
N VAL A 52 -11.53 -1.89 -13.66
CA VAL A 52 -11.97 -2.66 -12.50
C VAL A 52 -12.92 -1.82 -11.65
N VAL A 53 -12.53 -0.59 -11.33
CA VAL A 53 -13.34 0.32 -10.50
C VAL A 53 -14.69 0.61 -11.15
N ASP A 54 -14.73 0.93 -12.45
CA ASP A 54 -15.97 1.19 -13.18
C ASP A 54 -16.87 -0.06 -13.26
N THR A 55 -16.28 -1.25 -13.40
CA THR A 55 -17.03 -2.52 -13.36
C THR A 55 -17.70 -2.73 -12.01
N LEU A 56 -16.99 -2.48 -10.90
CA LEU A 56 -17.53 -2.61 -9.55
C LEU A 56 -18.58 -1.53 -9.24
N ARG A 57 -18.37 -0.28 -9.71
CA ARG A 57 -19.38 0.79 -9.60
C ARG A 57 -20.70 0.39 -10.28
N ASN A 58 -20.62 -0.16 -11.48
CA ASN A 58 -21.80 -0.64 -12.22
C ASN A 58 -22.53 -1.79 -11.51
N ARG A 59 -21.85 -2.53 -10.63
CA ARG A 59 -22.44 -3.57 -9.79
C ARG A 59 -22.99 -3.06 -8.45
N GLY A 60 -22.80 -1.77 -8.12
CA GLY A 60 -23.31 -1.15 -6.90
C GLY A 60 -22.27 -0.87 -5.81
N ALA A 61 -20.97 -0.96 -6.11
CA ALA A 61 -19.94 -0.46 -5.21
C ALA A 61 -19.89 1.07 -5.24
N ILE A 62 -19.78 1.71 -4.07
CA ILE A 62 -19.60 3.15 -3.93
C ILE A 62 -18.21 3.41 -3.36
N PHE A 63 -17.37 4.08 -4.14
CA PHE A 63 -16.03 4.47 -3.72
C PHE A 63 -16.08 5.85 -3.07
N VAL A 64 -15.52 5.94 -1.86
CA VAL A 64 -15.44 7.17 -1.05
C VAL A 64 -13.99 7.47 -0.69
N GLU A 65 -13.66 8.72 -0.39
CA GLU A 65 -12.32 9.07 0.07
C GLU A 65 -12.20 8.81 1.58
N GLU A 66 -13.22 9.20 2.33
CA GLU A 66 -13.20 9.14 3.78
C GLU A 66 -14.37 8.34 4.38
N VAL A 67 -14.11 7.75 5.55
CA VAL A 67 -15.12 6.95 6.26
C VAL A 67 -16.26 7.80 6.83
N ASP A 68 -16.08 9.13 6.89
CA ASP A 68 -17.12 10.08 7.28
C ASP A 68 -18.17 10.34 6.17
N GLU A 69 -17.92 9.85 4.96
CA GLU A 69 -18.89 9.86 3.84
C GLU A 69 -19.84 8.65 3.85
N VAL A 70 -19.50 7.60 4.59
CA VAL A 70 -20.23 6.31 4.59
C VAL A 70 -21.38 6.29 5.60
N PRO A 71 -22.63 5.92 5.23
CA PRO A 71 -23.72 5.82 6.21
C PRO A 71 -23.36 4.90 7.39
N THR A 72 -23.74 5.30 8.61
CA THR A 72 -23.58 4.50 9.83
C THR A 72 -24.16 3.10 9.64
N GLY A 73 -23.45 2.05 10.08
CA GLY A 73 -23.91 0.66 9.92
C GLY A 73 -23.69 0.05 8.53
N ALA A 74 -23.22 0.81 7.54
CA ALA A 74 -23.08 0.28 6.18
C ALA A 74 -21.87 -0.65 6.03
N VAL A 75 -22.02 -1.64 5.13
CA VAL A 75 -20.94 -2.55 4.73
C VAL A 75 -19.85 -1.76 4.02
N THR A 76 -18.65 -1.81 4.57
CA THR A 76 -17.53 -0.96 4.14
C THR A 76 -16.27 -1.79 3.97
N ILE A 77 -15.55 -1.57 2.87
CA ILE A 77 -14.34 -2.29 2.52
C ILE A 77 -13.15 -1.34 2.57
N PHE A 78 -12.09 -1.72 3.28
CA PHE A 78 -10.79 -1.05 3.17
C PHE A 78 -10.04 -1.59 1.96
N SER A 79 -9.45 -0.70 1.14
CA SER A 79 -8.76 -1.10 -0.08
C SER A 79 -7.49 -1.93 0.16
N ALA A 80 -6.93 -2.50 -0.91
CA ALA A 80 -5.74 -3.35 -0.86
C ALA A 80 -4.50 -2.63 -0.28
N HIS A 81 -4.47 -1.30 -0.35
CA HIS A 81 -3.36 -0.45 0.08
C HIS A 81 -3.26 -0.30 1.61
N GLY A 82 -4.26 -0.75 2.37
CA GLY A 82 -4.29 -0.56 3.82
C GLY A 82 -4.74 0.82 4.27
N VAL A 83 -5.01 0.94 5.57
CA VAL A 83 -5.51 2.17 6.20
C VAL A 83 -4.80 2.45 7.52
N SER A 84 -4.87 3.70 7.98
CA SER A 84 -4.33 4.13 9.28
C SER A 84 -5.20 3.71 10.46
N GLN A 85 -4.66 3.71 11.67
CA GLN A 85 -5.43 3.48 12.90
C GLN A 85 -6.53 4.53 13.13
N LYS A 86 -6.32 5.75 12.63
CA LYS A 86 -7.32 6.82 12.68
C LYS A 86 -8.54 6.45 11.84
N VAL A 87 -8.33 5.92 10.64
CA VAL A 87 -9.41 5.44 9.76
C VAL A 87 -10.13 4.24 10.39
N GLU A 88 -9.39 3.27 10.95
CA GLU A 88 -9.98 2.14 11.65
C GLU A 88 -10.85 2.59 12.85
N SER A 89 -10.38 3.58 13.59
CA SER A 89 -11.11 4.14 14.73
C SER A 89 -12.35 4.92 14.29
N GLY A 90 -12.24 5.71 13.22
CA GLY A 90 -13.36 6.43 12.63
C GLY A 90 -14.46 5.48 12.15
N ALA A 91 -14.09 4.39 11.48
CA ALA A 91 -15.02 3.35 11.07
C ALA A 91 -15.75 2.71 12.26
N LYS A 92 -15.02 2.38 13.34
CA LYS A 92 -15.61 1.82 14.57
C LYS A 92 -16.58 2.78 15.24
N LEU A 93 -16.24 4.06 15.32
CA LEU A 93 -17.11 5.10 15.90
C LEU A 93 -18.43 5.24 15.14
N ARG A 94 -18.44 4.89 13.86
CA ARG A 94 -19.60 4.91 12.98
C ARG A 94 -20.32 3.57 12.86
N ASP A 95 -19.94 2.58 13.66
CA ASP A 95 -20.52 1.24 13.66
C ASP A 95 -20.54 0.61 12.25
N LEU A 96 -19.52 0.88 11.43
CA LEU A 96 -19.45 0.33 10.07
C LEU A 96 -19.14 -1.18 10.12
N ASP A 97 -19.80 -1.97 9.28
CA ASP A 97 -19.48 -3.40 9.10
C ASP A 97 -18.26 -3.51 8.16
N ILE A 98 -17.07 -3.58 8.76
CA ILE A 98 -15.79 -3.53 8.04
C ILE A 98 -15.36 -4.90 7.50
N ILE A 99 -15.05 -4.94 6.21
CA ILE A 99 -14.34 -6.04 5.56
C ILE A 99 -12.97 -5.53 5.08
N ASP A 100 -11.90 -6.07 5.63
CA ASP A 100 -10.54 -5.61 5.31
C ASP A 100 -9.93 -6.34 4.10
N ALA A 101 -9.83 -5.62 2.97
CA ALA A 101 -9.20 -6.12 1.75
C ALA A 101 -7.69 -5.81 1.67
N THR A 102 -7.08 -5.23 2.71
CA THR A 102 -5.64 -4.93 2.75
C THR A 102 -4.82 -6.14 2.31
N CYS A 103 -3.86 -5.91 1.42
CA CYS A 103 -2.95 -6.96 0.97
C CYS A 103 -2.15 -7.50 2.18
N PRO A 104 -2.02 -8.84 2.34
CA PRO A 104 -1.23 -9.40 3.44
C PRO A 104 0.22 -8.93 3.48
N LEU A 105 0.80 -8.56 2.33
CA LEU A 105 2.17 -8.03 2.25
C LEU A 105 2.24 -6.57 2.74
N VAL A 106 1.21 -5.76 2.53
CA VAL A 106 1.09 -4.43 3.16
C VAL A 106 0.90 -4.58 4.67
N THR A 107 0.06 -5.53 5.10
CA THR A 107 -0.13 -5.83 6.53
C THR A 107 1.17 -6.26 7.21
N LYS A 108 2.07 -6.97 6.49
CA LYS A 108 3.40 -7.32 6.98
C LYS A 108 4.22 -6.05 7.26
N VAL A 109 4.26 -5.11 6.33
CA VAL A 109 4.94 -3.81 6.49
C VAL A 109 4.42 -3.06 7.72
N HIS A 110 3.10 -2.97 7.90
CA HIS A 110 2.49 -2.35 9.08
C HIS A 110 2.95 -2.99 10.39
N LYS A 111 3.00 -4.33 10.45
CA LYS A 111 3.44 -5.09 11.63
C LYS A 111 4.92 -4.91 11.92
N GLU A 112 5.76 -4.88 10.89
CA GLU A 112 7.20 -4.68 11.04
C GLU A 112 7.53 -3.28 11.55
N GLY A 113 6.92 -2.25 10.96
CA GLY A 113 7.08 -0.87 11.41
C GLY A 113 6.68 -0.69 12.87
N ARG A 114 5.52 -1.23 13.29
CA ARG A 114 5.11 -1.22 14.70
C ARG A 114 6.10 -1.92 15.61
N ARG A 115 6.56 -3.12 15.21
CA ARG A 115 7.51 -3.90 16.00
C ARG A 115 8.83 -3.15 16.21
N TYR A 116 9.33 -2.43 15.21
CA TYR A 116 10.52 -1.62 15.35
C TYR A 116 10.28 -0.42 16.28
N ALA A 117 9.14 0.27 16.12
CA ALA A 117 8.78 1.40 16.99
C ALA A 117 8.60 0.98 18.46
N GLU A 118 7.94 -0.15 18.74
CA GLU A 118 7.80 -0.74 20.08
C GLU A 118 9.15 -1.09 20.71
N LYS A 119 10.11 -1.50 19.88
CA LYS A 119 11.49 -1.74 20.30
C LYS A 119 12.29 -0.46 20.45
N GLY A 120 11.70 0.73 20.25
CA GLY A 120 12.32 2.04 20.43
C GLY A 120 13.25 2.48 19.31
N PHE A 121 13.04 1.99 18.08
CA PHE A 121 13.75 2.49 16.90
C PHE A 121 13.05 3.72 16.31
N ASP A 122 13.82 4.64 15.74
CA ASP A 122 13.32 5.61 14.77
C ASP A 122 13.06 4.95 13.43
N ILE A 123 11.93 5.26 12.81
CA ILE A 123 11.50 4.57 11.59
C ILE A 123 11.66 5.48 10.38
N VAL A 124 12.29 4.93 9.34
CA VAL A 124 12.32 5.51 8.00
C VAL A 124 11.44 4.67 7.08
N LEU A 125 10.37 5.24 6.56
CA LEU A 125 9.55 4.64 5.50
C LEU A 125 10.07 5.11 4.15
N ILE A 126 10.61 4.19 3.36
CA ILE A 126 10.96 4.47 1.96
C ILE A 126 9.68 4.34 1.13
N GLY A 127 9.21 5.44 0.53
CA GLY A 127 7.97 5.49 -0.22
C GLY A 127 7.60 6.89 -0.67
N HIS A 128 6.55 7.00 -1.49
CA HIS A 128 6.10 8.28 -2.02
C HIS A 128 5.01 8.89 -1.12
N ILE A 129 5.27 10.10 -0.61
CA ILE A 129 4.28 10.88 0.17
C ILE A 129 2.99 11.05 -0.64
N GLY A 130 1.84 10.90 0.02
CA GLY A 130 0.52 10.99 -0.61
C GLY A 130 0.05 9.70 -1.28
N HIS A 131 0.88 8.65 -1.35
CA HIS A 131 0.40 7.34 -1.80
C HIS A 131 -0.45 6.67 -0.69
N PRO A 132 -1.65 6.10 -0.99
CA PRO A 132 -2.52 5.52 0.04
C PRO A 132 -1.85 4.50 0.96
N GLU A 133 -0.96 3.66 0.41
CA GLU A 133 -0.20 2.68 1.19
C GLU A 133 0.79 3.33 2.17
N VAL A 134 1.40 4.45 1.77
CA VAL A 134 2.33 5.20 2.62
C VAL A 134 1.55 5.87 3.74
N GLU A 135 0.43 6.54 3.44
CA GLU A 135 -0.44 7.14 4.46
C GLU A 135 -1.01 6.09 5.44
N GLY A 136 -1.41 4.93 4.92
CA GLY A 136 -1.84 3.79 5.72
C GLY A 136 -0.73 3.30 6.65
N THR A 137 0.47 3.09 6.13
CA THR A 137 1.63 2.62 6.89
C THR A 137 2.05 3.63 7.97
N LEU A 138 2.12 4.92 7.63
CA LEU A 138 2.44 5.99 8.57
C LEU A 138 1.48 6.01 9.75
N GLY A 139 0.18 5.98 9.47
CA GLY A 139 -0.84 6.00 10.50
C GLY A 139 -1.00 4.68 11.26
N GLN A 140 -0.20 3.66 10.96
CA GLN A 140 -0.16 2.37 11.67
C GLN A 140 1.03 2.24 12.62
N ILE A 141 2.06 3.07 12.45
CA ILE A 141 3.31 3.02 13.22
C ILE A 141 3.26 4.14 14.27
N PRO A 142 3.40 3.84 15.58
CA PRO A 142 3.38 4.87 16.61
C PRO A 142 4.67 5.70 16.58
N GLY A 143 4.57 6.97 16.96
CA GLY A 143 5.71 7.88 17.06
C GLY A 143 6.03 8.59 15.74
N VAL A 144 7.24 9.12 15.64
CA VAL A 144 7.70 9.85 14.45
C VAL A 144 8.24 8.86 13.43
N VAL A 145 7.71 8.92 12.21
CA VAL A 145 8.19 8.17 11.05
C VAL A 145 8.67 9.18 10.01
N HIS A 146 9.89 9.02 9.53
CA HIS A 146 10.42 9.83 8.44
C HIS A 146 10.06 9.17 7.11
N VAL A 147 9.58 9.95 6.13
CA VAL A 147 9.32 9.44 4.78
C VAL A 147 10.34 10.02 3.83
N ILE A 148 10.96 9.16 3.02
CA ILE A 148 11.86 9.54 1.94
C ILE A 148 11.61 8.67 0.73
N SER A 149 11.96 9.14 -0.45
CA SER A 149 11.89 8.39 -1.70
C SER A 149 13.19 8.40 -2.50
N GLU A 150 14.13 9.31 -2.19
CA GLU A 150 15.38 9.48 -2.91
C GLU A 150 16.63 9.43 -2.02
N PRO A 151 17.79 8.99 -2.54
CA PRO A 151 19.02 8.87 -1.75
C PRO A 151 19.50 10.17 -1.13
N HIS A 152 19.28 11.30 -1.82
CA HIS A 152 19.75 12.61 -1.35
C HIS A 152 18.97 13.09 -0.11
N GLU A 153 17.72 12.63 0.07
CA GLU A 153 16.89 12.94 1.24
C GLU A 153 17.41 12.26 2.50
N VAL A 154 18.21 11.20 2.38
CA VAL A 154 18.85 10.55 3.54
C VAL A 154 19.66 11.56 4.34
N ALA A 155 20.25 12.59 3.71
CA ALA A 155 21.02 13.64 4.36
C ALA A 155 20.18 14.59 5.24
N THR A 156 18.87 14.67 5.05
CA THR A 156 17.97 15.56 5.80
C THR A 156 17.38 14.90 7.05
N LEU A 157 17.53 13.58 7.20
CA LEU A 157 16.99 12.81 8.32
C LEU A 157 17.55 13.29 9.67
N ASN A 158 16.65 13.64 10.58
CA ASN A 158 16.97 14.00 11.95
C ASN A 158 16.39 12.95 12.91
N VAL A 159 17.20 11.92 13.19
CA VAL A 159 16.86 10.82 14.10
C VAL A 159 17.38 11.11 15.51
N ARG A 160 16.72 10.57 16.53
CA ARG A 160 17.07 10.72 17.95
C ARG A 160 18.35 9.97 18.30
N ASP A 161 18.54 8.79 17.72
CA ASP A 161 19.70 7.93 17.93
C ASP A 161 20.08 7.19 16.63
N ALA A 162 21.27 7.51 16.11
CA ALA A 162 21.79 6.96 14.85
C ALA A 162 22.06 5.45 14.90
N GLU A 163 22.24 4.86 16.09
CA GLU A 163 22.42 3.42 16.27
C GLU A 163 21.09 2.67 16.35
N ARG A 164 19.97 3.41 16.41
CA ARG A 164 18.62 2.90 16.68
C ARG A 164 17.65 3.34 15.59
N VAL A 165 18.06 3.17 14.34
CA VAL A 165 17.24 3.43 13.16
C VAL A 165 16.78 2.10 12.55
N ALA A 166 15.52 2.03 12.14
CA ALA A 166 14.99 0.95 11.33
C ALA A 166 14.30 1.52 10.08
N PHE A 167 14.24 0.74 9.01
CA PHE A 167 13.46 1.13 7.83
C PHE A 167 12.43 0.07 7.42
N VAL A 168 11.42 0.53 6.70
CA VAL A 168 10.43 -0.26 5.98
C VAL A 168 10.20 0.37 4.60
N THR A 169 9.60 -0.37 3.66
CA THR A 169 9.41 0.11 2.28
C THR A 169 7.95 -0.01 1.85
N GLN A 170 7.50 0.91 1.02
CA GLN A 170 6.31 0.72 0.18
C GLN A 170 6.53 -0.51 -0.73
N THR A 171 5.48 -1.32 -0.91
CA THR A 171 5.57 -2.64 -1.55
C THR A 171 5.70 -2.62 -3.06
N THR A 172 5.44 -1.47 -3.71
CA THR A 172 5.38 -1.31 -5.17
C THR A 172 6.48 -0.40 -5.74
N LEU A 173 7.59 -0.23 -5.01
CA LEU A 173 8.70 0.61 -5.46
C LEU A 173 9.57 -0.09 -6.50
N SER A 174 10.25 0.72 -7.33
CA SER A 174 11.34 0.25 -8.17
C SER A 174 12.43 -0.39 -7.31
N VAL A 175 12.77 -1.65 -7.60
CA VAL A 175 13.78 -2.40 -6.85
C VAL A 175 15.15 -1.72 -6.92
N ASN A 176 15.51 -1.15 -8.08
CA ASN A 176 16.81 -0.50 -8.24
C ASN A 176 16.87 0.83 -7.48
N ASP A 177 15.87 1.69 -7.62
CA ASP A 177 15.87 2.99 -6.95
C ASP A 177 15.83 2.80 -5.43
N THR A 178 15.08 1.81 -4.95
CA THR A 178 15.04 1.46 -3.52
C THR A 178 16.38 0.95 -3.01
N ARG A 179 17.16 0.21 -3.82
CA ARG A 179 18.52 -0.23 -3.44
C ARG A 179 19.44 0.96 -3.19
N ASP A 180 19.34 1.99 -4.02
CA ASP A 180 20.19 3.18 -3.90
C ASP A 180 19.86 3.96 -2.61
N VAL A 181 18.56 4.08 -2.27
CA VAL A 181 18.14 4.68 -0.99
C VAL A 181 18.64 3.87 0.20
N ILE A 182 18.49 2.53 0.17
CA ILE A 182 18.96 1.64 1.24
C ILE A 182 20.48 1.71 1.39
N ALA A 183 21.23 1.81 0.29
CA ALA A 183 22.68 1.95 0.31
C ALA A 183 23.09 3.26 1.00
N ALA A 184 22.42 4.38 0.67
CA ALA A 184 22.64 5.66 1.34
C ALA A 184 22.29 5.61 2.84
N LEU A 185 21.17 4.97 3.20
CA LEU A 185 20.77 4.76 4.59
C LEU A 185 21.81 3.96 5.37
N LYS A 186 22.32 2.85 4.82
CA LYS A 186 23.35 2.01 5.47
C LYS A 186 24.69 2.74 5.58
N ALA A 187 25.04 3.57 4.61
CA ALA A 187 26.25 4.39 4.69
C ALA A 187 26.15 5.45 5.80
N ARG A 188 24.96 6.05 5.99
CA ARG A 188 24.73 7.06 7.03
C ARG A 188 24.51 6.44 8.42
N PHE A 189 23.80 5.33 8.49
CA PHE A 189 23.42 4.63 9.72
C PHE A 189 23.88 3.16 9.64
N PRO A 190 25.16 2.86 9.97
CA PRO A 190 25.73 1.52 9.80
C PRO A 190 24.99 0.39 10.54
N SER A 191 24.35 0.73 11.67
CA SER A 191 23.57 -0.19 12.51
C SER A 191 22.09 -0.27 12.11
N ILE A 192 21.67 0.39 11.02
CA ILE A 192 20.27 0.38 10.58
C ILE A 192 19.78 -1.04 10.30
N ILE A 193 18.61 -1.36 10.84
CA ILE A 193 17.95 -2.63 10.57
C ILE A 193 16.76 -2.44 9.64
N GLY A 194 16.44 -3.45 8.86
CA GLY A 194 15.29 -3.38 7.99
C GLY A 194 15.14 -4.63 7.13
N PRO A 195 14.06 -4.68 6.37
CA PRO A 195 13.81 -5.77 5.43
C PRO A 195 14.85 -5.81 4.31
N ASP A 196 14.93 -6.96 3.63
CA ASP A 196 15.70 -7.08 2.39
C ASP A 196 14.91 -6.43 1.25
N THR A 197 15.56 -5.99 0.18
CA THR A 197 14.85 -5.53 -1.04
C THR A 197 13.88 -6.56 -1.63
N ARG A 198 14.05 -7.84 -1.32
CA ARG A 198 13.09 -8.92 -1.61
C ARG A 198 11.74 -8.78 -0.89
N ASP A 199 11.63 -7.86 0.06
CA ASP A 199 10.37 -7.53 0.74
C ASP A 199 9.54 -6.48 -0.01
N ILE A 200 10.09 -5.83 -1.06
CA ILE A 200 9.27 -5.29 -2.15
C ILE A 200 8.49 -6.48 -2.72
N CYS A 201 7.18 -6.31 -2.89
CA CYS A 201 6.29 -7.42 -3.23
C CYS A 201 6.78 -8.14 -4.48
N TYR A 202 6.77 -9.48 -4.47
CA TYR A 202 7.23 -10.34 -5.58
C TYR A 202 6.59 -10.03 -6.95
N ALA A 203 5.46 -9.34 -6.96
CA ALA A 203 4.71 -8.98 -8.15
C ALA A 203 5.12 -7.63 -8.76
N THR A 204 6.03 -6.90 -8.12
CA THR A 204 6.57 -5.60 -8.56
C THR A 204 7.79 -5.81 -9.47
#